data_AF-A0A963JG77-F1
#
_entry.id   AF-A0A963JG77-F1
#
_cell.length_a   1.000
_cell.length_b   1.000
_cell.length_c   1.000
_cell.angle_alpha   90.00
_cell.angle_beta   90.00
_cell.angle_gamma   90.00
#
_symmetry.space_group_name_H-M   'P 1'
#
loop_
_entity.id
_entity.type
_entity.pdbx_description
1 polymer ?
#
loop_
_entity_poly.entity_id
_entity_poly.type
_entity_poly.pdbx_seq_one_letter_code
_entity_poly.pdbx_strand_id
1 'polypeptide(L)'
;CAYQRWQARLAGGDDEQIEHLLAIRLAWEWLLHGDAELEAGSAPWAAAWVQADAAAEALAAAQRTDWLLQHALEMAQQQETIAGLTRPAPVGAFGGASTPQFQAVFCIDVRSEVFRRALEAAAPGAQTLGFAGFFGLPMAYQPLGSALSRPQLPGLLSPTLQVTESVKASSLFASNGTTQGPHLAQVLAARRKNALNWRARWAAFRAAPSSAFSFVESMGLLYGGKLLSSSLASDALATRWEDTGLPAGAAQQLRPSLPETEDGVQAAGALAHGILSAMGLVRNFAPLVLIAGHGSQSANNAHASGLDCGACGGQSGEVNARVLADLLNRPALRAELALRGIAIPAETHFVPGLHNTTTDDVVLFDTDAVPGRLSSALLALQEALGRAGERARAERAASLGLGDLVAKPEALYRAVRERANDWSQVRPEWGLANNASFIVAPRARTRHMNLGGRSFLHDYDHSLDPGNKVLTLIMTAPMVVTNWINLQYHASTVDNRRYGSGNKLLHNVVGGHIGVFEGNGGDLRIGLPLQSLHDGEQLRHTPLRLSVYIEAPRAAIESVLSEHATVRDLVDNGWLHLFCIDAFTGRVAQRWRGCWRDSEAPVAEPHSRPPIPAASETAPVPA
;
A
#
# COMPACT_ATOMS: atom_id res chain seq x y z
N CYS A 1 -5.29 18.74 10.76
CA CYS A 1 -4.21 19.38 11.54
C CYS A 1 -3.06 18.43 11.91
N ALA A 2 -3.27 17.30 12.61
CA ALA A 2 -2.15 16.37 12.93
C ALA A 2 -1.39 15.90 11.67
N TYR A 3 -2.13 15.50 10.64
CA TYR A 3 -1.56 15.13 9.34
C TYR A 3 -0.82 16.30 8.65
N GLN A 4 -1.38 17.52 8.68
CA GLN A 4 -0.74 18.70 8.09
C GLN A 4 0.57 19.04 8.82
N ARG A 5 0.59 18.94 10.15
CA ARG A 5 1.80 19.08 10.97
C ARG A 5 2.84 18.04 10.65
N TRP A 6 2.43 16.78 10.49
CA TRP A 6 3.32 15.71 10.03
C TRP A 6 3.93 16.03 8.67
N GLN A 7 3.12 16.45 7.69
CA GLN A 7 3.60 16.84 6.36
C GLN A 7 4.54 18.05 6.39
N ALA A 8 4.22 19.07 7.20
CA ALA A 8 5.07 20.25 7.37
C ALA A 8 6.45 19.84 7.92
N ARG A 9 6.49 18.97 8.94
CA ARG A 9 7.73 18.44 9.52
C ARG A 9 8.54 17.60 8.54
N LEU A 10 7.86 16.78 7.73
CA LEU A 10 8.50 16.05 6.63
C LEU A 10 9.14 16.98 5.58
N ALA A 11 8.63 18.20 5.42
CA ALA A 11 9.19 19.24 4.58
C ALA A 11 10.16 20.19 5.32
N GLY A 12 10.51 19.90 6.58
CA GLY A 12 11.42 20.71 7.40
C GLY A 12 10.80 21.94 8.07
N GLY A 13 9.48 22.08 8.09
CA GLY A 13 8.73 23.12 8.81
C GLY A 13 7.97 22.59 10.04
N ASP A 14 7.04 23.38 10.57
CA ASP A 14 6.03 22.92 11.54
C ASP A 14 4.67 23.57 11.22
N ASP A 15 3.57 22.99 11.72
CA ASP A 15 2.21 23.54 11.60
C ASP A 15 1.55 23.59 12.98
N GLU A 16 1.21 24.80 13.42
CA GLU A 16 0.66 25.07 14.75
C GLU A 16 -0.88 24.98 14.78
N GLN A 17 -1.55 24.66 13.67
CA GLN A 17 -3.02 24.70 13.62
C GLN A 17 -3.66 23.72 14.61
N ILE A 18 -3.02 22.58 14.89
CA ILE A 18 -3.53 21.64 15.89
C ILE A 18 -3.47 22.25 17.30
N GLU A 19 -2.42 23.00 17.61
CA GLU A 19 -2.26 23.69 18.89
C GLU A 19 -3.26 24.84 18.99
N HIS A 20 -3.46 25.59 17.91
CA HIS A 20 -4.50 26.62 17.85
C HIS A 20 -5.90 26.04 18.06
N LEU A 21 -6.23 24.90 17.44
CA LEU A 21 -7.53 24.25 17.66
C LEU A 21 -7.69 23.75 19.10
N LEU A 22 -6.62 23.20 19.69
CA LEU A 22 -6.62 22.81 21.10
C LEU A 22 -6.80 24.02 22.01
N ALA A 23 -6.11 25.14 21.74
CA ALA A 23 -6.26 26.38 22.49
C ALA A 23 -7.68 26.95 22.37
N ILE A 24 -8.28 26.93 21.17
CA ILE A 24 -9.68 27.34 20.96
C ILE A 24 -10.62 26.44 21.77
N ARG A 25 -10.43 25.12 21.71
CA ARG A 25 -11.27 24.18 22.46
C ARG A 25 -11.13 24.40 23.96
N LEU A 26 -9.90 24.51 24.47
CA LEU A 26 -9.63 24.77 25.89
C LEU A 26 -10.21 26.12 26.34
N ALA A 27 -10.14 27.15 25.50
CA ALA A 27 -10.76 28.45 25.78
C ALA A 27 -12.29 28.33 25.89
N TRP A 28 -12.94 27.56 25.01
CA TRP A 28 -14.38 27.29 25.10
C TRP A 28 -14.74 26.48 26.35
N GLU A 29 -13.99 25.43 26.68
CA GLU A 29 -14.20 24.65 27.91
C GLU A 29 -14.02 25.54 29.15
N TRP A 30 -13.03 26.44 29.15
CA TRP A 30 -12.81 27.40 30.23
C TRP A 30 -13.94 28.41 30.37
N LEU A 31 -14.42 28.98 29.26
CA LEU A 31 -15.56 29.89 29.26
C LEU A 31 -16.83 29.21 29.75
N LEU A 32 -17.11 27.99 29.26
CA LEU A 32 -18.26 27.18 29.70
C LEU A 32 -18.15 26.82 31.18
N HIS A 33 -16.95 26.51 31.67
CA HIS A 33 -16.72 26.27 33.09
C HIS A 33 -16.96 27.51 33.95
N GLY A 34 -16.60 28.70 33.46
CA GLY A 34 -16.80 29.96 34.16
C GLY A 34 -18.24 30.46 34.19
N ASP A 35 -19.01 30.23 33.11
CA ASP A 35 -20.41 30.68 32.98
C ASP A 35 -21.42 29.66 33.52
N ALA A 36 -21.10 28.36 33.50
CA ALA A 36 -21.99 27.37 34.04
C ALA A 36 -21.95 27.40 35.57
N GLU A 37 -23.10 27.68 36.21
CA GLU A 37 -23.37 27.25 37.59
C GLU A 37 -23.38 25.71 37.61
N LEU A 38 -22.21 25.09 37.51
CA LEU A 38 -22.02 23.66 37.65
C LEU A 38 -22.24 23.33 39.12
N GLU A 39 -23.51 23.19 39.52
CA GLU A 39 -23.93 22.78 40.87
C GLU A 39 -23.27 21.45 41.32
N ALA A 40 -22.74 20.66 40.37
CA ALA A 40 -21.79 19.60 40.62
C ALA A 40 -20.40 20.02 40.11
N GLY A 41 -19.58 20.63 40.99
CA GLY A 41 -18.24 21.12 40.67
C GLY A 41 -17.27 20.06 40.13
N SER A 42 -16.02 20.43 39.85
CA SER A 42 -14.95 19.57 39.31
C SER A 42 -14.56 18.36 40.19
N ALA A 43 -15.13 18.23 41.39
CA ALA A 43 -14.81 17.20 42.38
C ALA A 43 -15.06 15.74 41.89
N PRO A 44 -16.15 15.39 41.20
CA PRO A 44 -16.36 14.05 40.67
C PRO A 44 -15.35 13.67 39.58
N TRP A 45 -14.98 14.62 38.71
CA TRP A 45 -13.95 14.38 37.69
C TRP A 45 -12.57 14.20 38.33
N ALA A 46 -12.18 15.07 39.26
CA ALA A 46 -10.90 14.96 39.97
C ALA A 46 -10.83 13.66 40.79
N ALA A 47 -11.92 13.28 41.47
CA ALA A 47 -12.02 12.02 42.19
C ALA A 47 -11.92 10.81 41.24
N ALA A 48 -12.56 10.85 40.07
CA ALA A 48 -12.42 9.81 39.05
C ALA A 48 -10.99 9.72 38.50
N TRP A 49 -10.33 10.87 38.28
CA TRP A 49 -8.95 10.94 37.79
C TRP A 49 -7.95 10.36 38.79
N VAL A 50 -8.13 10.63 40.09
CA VAL A 50 -7.32 10.02 41.16
C VAL A 50 -7.43 8.49 41.16
N GLN A 51 -8.56 7.94 40.71
CA GLN A 51 -8.78 6.50 40.60
C GLN A 51 -8.37 5.92 39.23
N ALA A 52 -7.82 6.71 38.32
CA ALA A 52 -7.54 6.27 36.95
C ALA A 52 -6.56 5.10 36.89
N ASP A 53 -5.48 5.14 37.67
CA ASP A 53 -4.49 4.05 37.73
C ASP A 53 -5.10 2.76 38.29
N ALA A 54 -5.87 2.87 39.38
CA ALA A 54 -6.57 1.73 39.97
C ALA A 54 -7.61 1.14 39.00
N ALA A 55 -8.33 1.98 38.26
CA ALA A 55 -9.26 1.56 37.23
C ALA A 55 -8.54 0.87 36.05
N ALA A 56 -7.38 1.37 35.63
CA ALA A 56 -6.56 0.75 34.60
C ALA A 56 -6.02 -0.62 35.04
N GLU A 57 -5.54 -0.74 36.28
CA GLU A 57 -5.10 -2.03 36.85
C GLU A 57 -6.25 -3.02 36.98
N ALA A 58 -7.42 -2.58 37.47
CA ALA A 58 -8.61 -3.43 37.56
C ALA A 58 -9.06 -3.92 36.18
N LEU A 59 -9.04 -3.05 35.17
CA LEU A 59 -9.34 -3.41 33.78
C LEU A 59 -8.32 -4.41 33.23
N ALA A 60 -7.02 -4.19 33.46
CA ALA A 60 -5.97 -5.11 33.04
C ALA A 60 -6.09 -6.49 33.71
N ALA A 61 -6.50 -6.54 34.98
CA ALA A 61 -6.79 -7.78 35.68
C ALA A 61 -8.02 -8.49 35.11
N ALA A 62 -9.10 -7.74 34.82
CA ALA A 62 -10.32 -8.28 34.23
C ALA A 62 -10.09 -8.85 32.81
N GLN A 63 -9.23 -8.21 32.02
CA GLN A 63 -8.90 -8.61 30.65
C GLN A 63 -7.81 -9.68 30.55
N ARG A 64 -7.28 -10.20 31.68
CA ARG A 64 -6.16 -11.14 31.66
C ARG A 64 -6.46 -12.38 30.80
N THR A 65 -7.66 -12.93 30.91
CA THR A 65 -8.08 -14.09 30.11
C THR A 65 -8.14 -13.75 28.63
N ASP A 66 -8.69 -12.60 28.27
CA ASP A 66 -8.79 -12.14 26.88
C ASP A 66 -7.39 -11.96 26.26
N TRP A 67 -6.44 -11.40 27.00
CA TRP A 67 -5.05 -11.27 26.55
C TRP A 67 -4.35 -12.62 26.36
N LEU A 68 -4.64 -13.61 27.22
CA LEU A 68 -4.13 -14.97 27.03
C LEU A 68 -4.69 -15.61 25.76
N LEU A 69 -6.00 -15.46 25.51
CA LEU A 69 -6.65 -15.96 24.29
C LEU A 69 -6.13 -15.26 23.04
N GLN A 70 -5.94 -13.94 23.09
CA GLN A 70 -5.34 -13.17 22.00
C GLN A 70 -3.92 -13.65 21.70
N HIS A 71 -3.11 -13.88 22.73
CA HIS A 71 -1.76 -14.39 22.54
C HIS A 71 -1.75 -15.80 21.94
N ALA A 72 -2.62 -16.70 22.42
CA ALA A 72 -2.76 -18.04 21.87
C ALA A 72 -3.20 -18.03 20.39
N LEU A 73 -4.11 -17.13 20.03
CA LEU A 73 -4.55 -16.94 18.64
C LEU A 73 -3.40 -16.49 17.73
N GLU A 74 -2.58 -15.53 18.19
CA GLU A 74 -1.40 -15.08 17.45
C GLU A 74 -0.35 -16.20 17.33
N MET A 75 -0.08 -16.94 18.40
CA MET A 75 0.84 -18.07 18.39
C MET A 75 0.41 -19.17 17.41
N ALA A 76 -0.88 -19.50 17.35
CA ALA A 76 -1.41 -20.49 16.42
C ALA A 76 -1.12 -20.11 14.96
N GLN A 77 -1.36 -18.84 14.59
CA GLN A 77 -1.01 -18.33 13.26
C GLN A 77 0.50 -18.34 13.00
N GLN A 78 1.30 -17.98 14.01
CA GLN A 78 2.77 -17.95 13.90
C GLN A 78 3.35 -19.35 13.68
N GLN A 79 2.84 -20.36 14.39
CA GLN A 79 3.28 -21.75 14.26
C GLN A 79 3.08 -22.28 12.85
N GLU A 80 1.94 -21.99 12.21
CA GLU A 80 1.69 -22.39 10.81
C GLU A 80 2.71 -21.78 9.85
N THR A 81 2.96 -20.47 9.97
CA THR A 81 3.95 -19.77 9.12
C THR A 81 5.36 -20.29 9.37
N ILE A 82 5.76 -20.46 10.63
CA ILE A 82 7.08 -20.99 11.04
C ILE A 82 7.27 -22.41 10.49
N ALA A 83 6.28 -23.27 10.61
CA ALA A 83 6.33 -24.64 10.09
C ALA A 83 6.49 -24.68 8.55
N GLY A 84 5.89 -23.71 7.84
CA GLY A 84 6.06 -23.60 6.39
C GLY A 84 7.43 -23.05 5.98
N LEU A 85 7.96 -22.06 6.72
CA LEU A 85 9.27 -21.44 6.48
C LEU A 85 10.45 -22.36 6.80
N THR A 86 10.31 -23.21 7.81
CA THR A 86 11.34 -24.20 8.23
C THR A 86 11.34 -25.45 7.35
N ARG A 87 10.28 -25.68 6.56
CA ARG A 87 10.21 -26.83 5.65
C ARG A 87 11.30 -26.71 4.58
N PRO A 88 12.09 -27.77 4.33
CA PRO A 88 13.06 -27.77 3.24
C PRO A 88 12.35 -27.43 1.93
N ALA A 89 12.84 -26.41 1.23
CA ALA A 89 12.33 -26.11 -0.09
C ALA A 89 12.52 -27.36 -0.98
N PRO A 90 11.54 -27.73 -1.83
CA PRO A 90 11.65 -28.89 -2.70
C PRO A 90 12.96 -28.87 -3.49
N VAL A 91 13.62 -30.01 -3.65
CA VAL A 91 14.85 -30.13 -4.45
C VAL A 91 14.57 -29.61 -5.87
N GLY A 92 15.23 -28.51 -6.27
CA GLY A 92 14.97 -27.77 -7.50
C GLY A 92 14.30 -26.38 -7.32
N ALA A 93 13.86 -26.02 -6.11
CA ALA A 93 13.33 -24.68 -5.79
C ALA A 93 14.41 -23.58 -5.80
N PHE A 94 15.66 -23.96 -5.55
CA PHE A 94 16.85 -23.17 -5.88
C PHE A 94 17.27 -23.55 -7.30
N GLY A 95 16.54 -23.05 -8.30
CA GLY A 95 16.78 -23.38 -9.71
C GLY A 95 18.24 -23.13 -10.08
N GLY A 96 18.93 -24.20 -10.48
CA GLY A 96 20.27 -24.08 -11.07
C GLY A 96 20.20 -23.31 -12.37
N ALA A 97 21.04 -22.28 -12.50
CA ALA A 97 21.64 -21.69 -13.70
C ALA A 97 20.85 -21.57 -15.03
N SER A 98 19.52 -21.72 -15.08
CA SER A 98 18.73 -21.44 -16.29
C SER A 98 18.10 -20.04 -16.19
N THR A 99 18.37 -19.19 -17.17
CA THR A 99 17.76 -17.86 -17.29
C THR A 99 16.23 -18.00 -17.27
N PRO A 100 15.51 -17.26 -16.41
CA PRO A 100 14.05 -17.30 -16.37
C PRO A 100 13.44 -16.85 -17.71
N GLN A 101 12.30 -17.43 -18.07
CA GLN A 101 11.57 -17.07 -19.30
C GLN A 101 11.16 -15.59 -19.27
N PHE A 102 10.67 -15.16 -18.12
CA PHE A 102 10.46 -13.76 -17.77
C PHE A 102 10.58 -13.59 -16.25
N GLN A 103 10.91 -12.37 -15.83
CA GLN A 103 10.88 -11.95 -14.44
C GLN A 103 9.71 -11.00 -14.24
N ALA A 104 9.09 -11.02 -13.05
CA ALA A 104 8.01 -10.11 -12.72
C ALA A 104 8.13 -9.61 -11.28
N VAL A 105 8.40 -8.32 -11.14
CA VAL A 105 8.42 -7.62 -9.85
C VAL A 105 7.02 -7.11 -9.56
N PHE A 106 6.39 -7.61 -8.51
CA PHE A 106 5.07 -7.17 -8.04
C PHE A 106 5.20 -6.35 -6.76
N CYS A 107 4.17 -5.55 -6.47
CA CYS A 107 3.99 -4.96 -5.15
C CYS A 107 3.98 -6.05 -4.06
N ILE A 108 4.49 -5.74 -2.86
CA ILE A 108 4.42 -6.62 -1.67
C ILE A 108 2.99 -6.87 -1.16
N ASP A 109 1.96 -6.29 -1.77
CA ASP A 109 0.55 -6.40 -1.40
C ASP A 109 0.09 -7.87 -1.25
N VAL A 110 -0.70 -8.16 -0.21
CA VAL A 110 -1.17 -9.53 0.08
C VAL A 110 -2.05 -10.12 -1.03
N ARG A 111 -2.73 -9.29 -1.82
CA ARG A 111 -3.52 -9.72 -2.99
C ARG A 111 -2.61 -10.06 -4.17
N SER A 112 -1.44 -9.41 -4.25
CA SER A 112 -0.41 -9.78 -5.24
C SER A 112 0.30 -11.09 -4.87
N GLU A 113 0.30 -11.53 -3.61
CA GLU A 113 0.80 -12.85 -3.22
C GLU A 113 0.07 -13.98 -3.95
N VAL A 114 -1.27 -13.95 -3.93
CA VAL A 114 -2.12 -14.93 -4.63
C VAL A 114 -1.84 -14.92 -6.13
N PHE A 115 -1.76 -13.73 -6.73
CA PHE A 115 -1.48 -13.59 -8.17
C PHE A 115 -0.09 -14.12 -8.55
N ARG A 116 0.95 -13.83 -7.75
CA ARG A 116 2.32 -14.34 -7.99
C ARG A 116 2.36 -15.85 -7.98
N ARG A 117 1.72 -16.50 -6.99
CA ARG A 117 1.63 -17.95 -6.90
C ARG A 117 0.89 -18.54 -8.12
N ALA A 118 -0.21 -17.91 -8.52
CA ALA A 118 -0.96 -18.30 -9.72
C ALA A 118 -0.12 -18.16 -11.00
N LEU A 119 0.70 -17.11 -11.11
CA LEU A 119 1.60 -16.88 -12.24
C LEU A 119 2.70 -17.92 -12.32
N GLU A 120 3.35 -18.23 -11.20
CA GLU A 120 4.39 -19.28 -11.13
C GLU A 120 3.83 -20.67 -11.43
N ALA A 121 2.55 -20.92 -11.10
CA ALA A 121 1.86 -22.16 -11.47
C ALA A 121 1.47 -22.19 -12.97
N ALA A 122 1.10 -21.04 -13.55
CA ALA A 122 0.73 -20.91 -14.96
C ALA A 122 1.92 -20.85 -15.92
N ALA A 123 3.10 -20.48 -15.42
CA ALA A 123 4.37 -20.41 -16.14
C ALA A 123 5.52 -20.83 -15.21
N PRO A 124 5.89 -22.12 -15.16
CA PRO A 124 6.94 -22.62 -14.26
C PRO A 124 8.32 -21.96 -14.46
N GLY A 125 8.60 -21.48 -15.68
CA GLY A 125 9.81 -20.72 -16.03
C GLY A 125 9.78 -19.25 -15.61
N ALA A 126 8.71 -18.77 -15.00
CA ALA A 126 8.62 -17.42 -14.45
C ALA A 126 9.35 -17.32 -13.10
N GLN A 127 9.97 -16.17 -12.87
CA GLN A 127 10.49 -15.78 -11.56
C GLN A 127 9.74 -14.53 -11.09
N THR A 128 9.08 -14.60 -9.93
CA THR A 128 8.45 -13.43 -9.33
C THR A 128 9.28 -12.86 -8.19
N LEU A 129 9.27 -11.54 -8.05
CA LEU A 129 9.86 -10.81 -6.95
C LEU A 129 8.80 -9.90 -6.31
N GLY A 130 8.93 -9.64 -5.02
CA GLY A 130 8.08 -8.72 -4.28
C GLY A 130 8.88 -7.50 -3.83
N PHE A 131 8.38 -6.31 -4.12
CA PHE A 131 9.00 -5.05 -3.70
C PHE A 131 7.93 -4.00 -3.40
N ALA A 132 8.22 -3.00 -2.58
CA ALA A 132 7.22 -1.98 -2.26
C ALA A 132 6.77 -1.23 -3.54
N GLY A 133 5.47 -1.01 -3.71
CA GLY A 133 4.88 -0.56 -4.98
C GLY A 133 5.35 0.80 -5.52
N PHE A 134 5.99 1.63 -4.69
CA PHE A 134 6.63 2.87 -5.15
C PHE A 134 7.98 2.64 -5.85
N PHE A 135 8.50 1.41 -5.77
CA PHE A 135 9.74 0.93 -6.36
C PHE A 135 11.00 1.74 -6.03
N GLY A 136 11.04 2.34 -4.84
CA GLY A 136 12.19 3.14 -4.42
C GLY A 136 12.28 4.50 -5.11
N LEU A 137 11.24 4.92 -5.85
CA LEU A 137 11.17 6.23 -6.50
C LEU A 137 10.56 7.29 -5.57
N PRO A 138 11.33 8.23 -5.00
CA PRO A 138 10.82 9.27 -4.12
C PRO A 138 10.17 10.39 -4.94
N MET A 139 9.05 10.13 -5.61
CA MET A 139 8.49 11.05 -6.59
C MET A 139 7.10 11.58 -6.26
N ALA A 140 6.83 12.79 -6.74
CA ALA A 140 5.51 13.35 -6.90
C ALA A 140 5.14 13.34 -8.39
N TYR A 141 3.86 13.16 -8.69
CA TYR A 141 3.32 13.15 -10.04
C TYR A 141 2.42 14.35 -10.28
N GLN A 142 2.67 15.04 -11.39
CA GLN A 142 1.87 16.15 -11.88
C GLN A 142 1.41 15.84 -13.31
N PRO A 143 0.10 15.56 -13.51
CA PRO A 143 -0.43 15.37 -14.85
C PRO A 143 -0.25 16.62 -15.71
N LEU A 144 0.02 16.44 -17.01
CA LEU A 144 0.28 17.53 -17.95
C LEU A 144 -0.93 18.47 -18.04
N GLY A 145 -0.72 19.77 -17.88
CA GLY A 145 -1.80 20.77 -17.92
C GLY A 145 -2.65 20.83 -16.64
N SER A 146 -2.21 20.21 -15.55
CA SER A 146 -2.84 20.27 -14.23
C SER A 146 -1.96 21.03 -13.22
N ALA A 147 -2.59 21.76 -12.30
CA ALA A 147 -1.92 22.35 -11.13
C ALA A 147 -1.76 21.34 -9.97
N LEU A 148 -2.42 20.17 -10.07
CA LEU A 148 -2.33 19.13 -9.06
C LEU A 148 -0.97 18.44 -9.12
N SER A 149 -0.21 18.48 -8.03
CA SER A 149 0.93 17.60 -7.78
C SER A 149 0.59 16.71 -6.59
N ARG A 150 0.85 15.41 -6.71
CA ARG A 150 0.56 14.44 -5.64
C ARG A 150 1.75 13.53 -5.37
N PRO A 151 2.02 13.17 -4.11
CA PRO A 151 3.02 12.15 -3.78
C PRO A 151 2.63 10.79 -4.39
N GLN A 152 3.63 10.03 -4.84
CA GLN A 152 3.51 8.64 -5.34
C GLN A 152 4.46 7.71 -4.57
N LEU A 153 4.45 7.84 -3.25
CA LEU A 153 5.35 7.18 -2.30
C LEU A 153 4.66 7.07 -0.92
N PRO A 154 5.22 6.30 0.04
CA PRO A 154 4.62 6.15 1.35
C PRO A 154 4.50 7.48 2.10
N GLY A 155 3.43 7.68 2.88
CA GLY A 155 3.18 8.92 3.63
C GLY A 155 4.20 9.28 4.72
N LEU A 156 5.17 8.40 4.97
CA LEU A 156 6.31 8.65 5.86
C LEU A 156 7.53 9.28 5.16
N LEU A 157 7.50 9.41 3.83
CA LEU A 157 8.61 9.93 3.02
C LEU A 157 8.18 11.18 2.26
N SER A 158 9.14 12.10 2.03
CA SER A 158 8.96 13.28 1.20
C SER A 158 9.42 13.01 -0.24
N PRO A 159 8.65 13.45 -1.27
CA PRO A 159 9.13 13.44 -2.64
C PRO A 159 10.39 14.29 -2.83
N THR A 160 11.35 13.80 -3.62
CA THR A 160 12.52 14.55 -4.08
C THR A 160 12.58 14.67 -5.60
N LEU A 161 11.74 13.93 -6.32
CA LEU A 161 11.61 13.96 -7.77
C LEU A 161 10.21 14.44 -8.18
N GLN A 162 10.12 15.19 -9.27
CA GLN A 162 8.85 15.58 -9.89
C GLN A 162 8.73 14.91 -11.26
N VAL A 163 7.66 14.13 -11.45
CA VAL A 163 7.32 13.46 -12.70
C VAL A 163 6.13 14.14 -13.34
N THR A 164 6.19 14.31 -14.66
CA THR A 164 5.09 14.83 -15.49
C THR A 164 4.85 13.91 -16.68
N GLU A 165 3.75 14.10 -17.39
CA GLU A 165 3.51 13.40 -18.66
C GLU A 165 4.29 14.05 -19.80
N SER A 166 4.83 13.21 -20.67
CA SER A 166 5.44 13.57 -21.95
C SER A 166 4.76 12.82 -23.09
N VAL A 167 4.80 13.39 -24.30
CA VAL A 167 4.33 12.71 -25.51
C VAL A 167 5.24 11.54 -25.86
N LYS A 168 4.67 10.38 -26.18
CA LYS A 168 5.40 9.19 -26.62
C LYS A 168 6.11 9.44 -27.94
N ALA A 169 7.32 8.89 -28.10
CA ALA A 169 8.07 8.96 -29.36
C ALA A 169 7.28 8.36 -30.54
N SER A 170 6.57 7.24 -30.32
CA SER A 170 5.71 6.59 -31.33
C SER A 170 4.59 7.50 -31.83
N SER A 171 4.12 8.45 -31.02
CA SER A 171 3.10 9.42 -31.41
C SER A 171 3.64 10.61 -32.22
N LEU A 172 4.97 10.78 -32.29
CA LEU A 172 5.61 11.86 -33.05
C LEU A 172 5.80 11.51 -34.54
N PHE A 173 5.96 10.23 -34.85
CA PHE A 173 6.18 9.75 -36.23
C PHE A 173 4.88 9.67 -37.05
N ALA A 174 3.70 9.76 -36.43
CA ALA A 174 2.41 9.70 -37.11
C ALA A 174 2.04 10.97 -37.88
N SER A 175 2.81 12.06 -37.73
CA SER A 175 2.55 13.35 -38.39
C SER A 175 3.77 13.86 -39.15
N ASN A 176 3.79 13.66 -40.48
CA ASN A 176 4.60 14.36 -41.49
C ASN A 176 5.95 14.95 -41.04
N GLY A 177 6.89 14.09 -40.63
CA GLY A 177 8.34 14.36 -40.70
C GLY A 177 8.91 15.56 -39.93
N THR A 178 8.14 16.22 -39.06
CA THR A 178 8.60 17.34 -38.23
C THR A 178 8.40 16.99 -36.75
N THR A 179 9.42 17.26 -35.93
CA THR A 179 9.45 17.03 -34.48
C THR A 179 8.46 17.95 -33.74
N GLN A 180 7.17 17.63 -33.80
CA GLN A 180 6.08 18.40 -33.17
C GLN A 180 5.79 18.00 -31.70
N GLY A 181 6.61 17.16 -31.07
CA GLY A 181 6.35 16.67 -29.71
C GLY A 181 6.14 17.75 -28.65
N PRO A 182 7.00 18.78 -28.57
CA PRO A 182 6.81 19.89 -27.67
C PRO A 182 5.52 20.68 -27.96
N HIS A 183 5.17 20.85 -29.23
CA HIS A 183 3.97 21.55 -29.66
C HIS A 183 2.70 20.77 -29.29
N LEU A 184 2.66 19.46 -29.53
CA LEU A 184 1.52 18.60 -29.16
C LEU A 184 1.32 18.56 -27.64
N ALA A 185 2.41 18.45 -26.87
CA ALA A 185 2.34 18.50 -25.40
C ALA A 185 1.73 19.82 -24.91
N GLN A 186 2.17 20.96 -25.47
CA GLN A 186 1.63 22.28 -25.12
C GLN A 186 0.14 22.41 -25.48
N VAL A 187 -0.27 21.93 -26.66
CA VAL A 187 -1.67 21.96 -27.09
C VAL A 187 -2.55 21.11 -26.17
N LEU A 188 -2.12 19.88 -25.82
CA LEU A 188 -2.84 19.01 -24.90
C LEU A 188 -2.92 19.62 -23.49
N ALA A 189 -1.82 20.19 -23.00
CA ALA A 189 -1.78 20.86 -21.70
C ALA A 189 -2.77 22.03 -21.63
N ALA A 190 -2.80 22.89 -22.65
CA ALA A 190 -3.71 24.04 -22.71
C ALA A 190 -5.17 23.60 -22.80
N ARG A 191 -5.49 22.61 -23.64
CA ARG A 191 -6.85 22.05 -23.74
C ARG A 191 -7.31 21.44 -22.42
N ARG A 192 -6.45 20.66 -21.77
CA ARG A 192 -6.76 20.03 -20.49
C ARG A 192 -6.98 21.07 -19.40
N LYS A 193 -6.09 22.06 -19.29
CA LYS A 193 -6.22 23.18 -18.34
C LYS A 193 -7.56 23.89 -18.50
N ASN A 194 -7.96 24.19 -19.73
CA ASN A 194 -9.25 24.83 -20.01
C ASN A 194 -10.44 23.92 -19.62
N ALA A 195 -10.38 22.63 -19.96
CA ALA A 195 -11.41 21.67 -19.60
C ALA A 195 -11.55 21.46 -18.08
N LEU A 196 -10.43 21.44 -17.35
CA LEU A 196 -10.41 21.36 -15.88
C LEU A 196 -10.93 22.65 -15.24
N ASN A 197 -10.53 23.81 -15.73
CA ASN A 197 -11.04 25.11 -15.25
C ASN A 197 -12.55 25.23 -15.46
N TRP A 198 -13.06 24.80 -16.60
CA TRP A 198 -14.50 24.75 -16.88
C TRP A 198 -15.23 23.83 -15.89
N ARG A 199 -14.71 22.62 -15.68
CA ARG A 199 -15.26 21.66 -14.70
C ARG A 199 -15.25 22.22 -13.28
N ALA A 200 -14.16 22.86 -12.86
CA ALA A 200 -14.03 23.44 -11.52
C ALA A 200 -15.06 24.57 -11.30
N ARG A 201 -15.24 25.47 -12.27
CA ARG A 201 -16.28 26.51 -12.22
C ARG A 201 -17.68 25.92 -12.12
N TRP A 202 -17.94 24.86 -12.89
CA TRP A 202 -19.22 24.17 -12.87
C TRP A 202 -19.49 23.42 -11.57
N ALA A 203 -18.46 22.81 -10.97
CA ALA A 203 -18.55 22.20 -9.66
C ALA A 203 -18.81 23.25 -8.56
N ALA A 204 -18.11 24.39 -8.60
CA ALA A 204 -18.33 25.50 -7.68
C ALA A 204 -19.75 26.05 -7.78
N PHE A 205 -20.29 26.21 -8.99
CA PHE A 205 -21.67 26.62 -9.20
C PHE A 205 -22.67 25.62 -8.61
N ARG A 206 -22.43 24.31 -8.72
CA ARG A 206 -23.32 23.28 -8.13
C ARG A 206 -23.25 23.23 -6.62
N ALA A 207 -22.07 23.49 -6.04
CA ALA A 207 -21.84 23.46 -4.61
C ALA A 207 -22.24 24.75 -3.89
N ALA A 208 -22.48 25.85 -4.64
CA ALA A 208 -22.85 27.12 -4.05
C ALA A 208 -24.26 27.05 -3.43
N PRO A 209 -24.45 27.52 -2.17
CA PRO A 209 -25.73 27.40 -1.46
C PRO A 209 -26.92 28.02 -2.21
N SER A 210 -26.69 29.10 -2.94
CA SER A 210 -27.73 29.82 -3.69
C SER A 210 -28.18 29.13 -4.97
N SER A 211 -27.41 28.17 -5.50
CA SER A 211 -27.70 27.50 -6.78
C SER A 211 -27.84 25.99 -6.67
N ALA A 212 -27.45 25.37 -5.56
CA ALA A 212 -27.50 23.91 -5.39
C ALA A 212 -28.93 23.36 -5.58
N PHE A 213 -29.92 23.93 -4.91
CA PHE A 213 -31.33 23.49 -5.03
C PHE A 213 -31.90 23.73 -6.41
N SER A 214 -31.79 24.96 -6.94
CA SER A 214 -32.30 25.29 -8.28
C SER A 214 -31.62 24.48 -9.38
N PHE A 215 -30.33 24.13 -9.22
CA PHE A 215 -29.61 23.26 -10.13
C PHE A 215 -30.21 21.85 -10.13
N VAL A 216 -30.44 21.27 -8.95
CA VAL A 216 -31.04 19.94 -8.80
C VAL A 216 -32.46 19.92 -9.38
N GLU A 217 -33.27 20.94 -9.10
CA GLU A 217 -34.63 21.05 -9.64
C GLU A 217 -34.64 21.16 -11.17
N SER A 218 -33.76 22.00 -11.73
CA SER A 218 -33.75 22.27 -13.17
C SER A 218 -33.12 21.15 -13.99
N MET A 219 -32.03 20.57 -13.50
CA MET A 219 -31.20 19.62 -14.26
C MET A 219 -31.31 18.18 -13.77
N GLY A 220 -31.92 17.93 -12.61
CA GLY A 220 -31.95 16.61 -11.97
C GLY A 220 -32.60 15.52 -12.84
N LEU A 221 -33.71 15.83 -13.53
CA LEU A 221 -34.38 14.87 -14.42
C LEU A 221 -33.48 14.42 -15.58
N LEU A 222 -32.58 15.30 -16.07
CA LEU A 222 -31.61 14.95 -17.12
C LEU A 222 -30.58 13.93 -16.64
N TYR A 223 -30.35 13.81 -15.32
CA TYR A 223 -29.47 12.79 -14.75
C TYR A 223 -30.15 11.42 -14.64
N GLY A 224 -31.48 11.34 -14.76
CA GLY A 224 -32.22 10.08 -14.65
C GLY A 224 -31.73 9.01 -15.65
N GLY A 225 -31.54 9.39 -16.90
CA GLY A 225 -30.99 8.48 -17.93
C GLY A 225 -29.58 8.00 -17.61
N LYS A 226 -28.73 8.88 -17.06
CA LYS A 226 -27.36 8.52 -16.63
C LYS A 226 -27.37 7.57 -15.43
N LEU A 227 -28.28 7.78 -14.47
CA LEU A 227 -28.43 6.88 -13.33
C LEU A 227 -28.90 5.50 -13.79
N LEU A 228 -29.90 5.45 -14.67
CA LEU A 228 -30.37 4.20 -15.27
C LEU A 228 -29.25 3.48 -16.04
N SER A 229 -28.49 4.19 -16.87
CA SER A 229 -27.38 3.59 -17.61
C SER A 229 -26.26 3.10 -16.69
N SER A 230 -26.00 3.80 -15.58
CA SER A 230 -24.97 3.42 -14.59
C SER A 230 -25.38 2.23 -13.73
N SER A 231 -26.69 1.93 -13.65
CA SER A 231 -27.23 0.75 -12.97
C SER A 231 -27.27 -0.50 -13.86
N LEU A 232 -26.93 -0.38 -15.15
CA LEU A 232 -26.77 -1.53 -16.03
C LEU A 232 -25.41 -2.19 -15.79
N ALA A 233 -25.37 -3.52 -15.89
CA ALA A 233 -24.13 -4.28 -15.82
C ALA A 233 -23.12 -3.75 -16.85
N SER A 234 -21.93 -3.40 -16.35
CA SER A 234 -20.83 -2.93 -17.17
C SER A 234 -19.59 -3.74 -16.88
N ASP A 235 -18.96 -4.22 -17.93
CA ASP A 235 -17.66 -4.84 -17.87
C ASP A 235 -16.55 -3.85 -18.22
N ALA A 236 -16.75 -2.52 -18.23
CA ALA A 236 -15.72 -1.58 -18.63
C ALA A 236 -14.43 -1.68 -17.78
N LEU A 237 -13.28 -1.32 -18.38
CA LEU A 237 -12.03 -1.14 -17.65
C LEU A 237 -12.13 0.09 -16.74
N ALA A 238 -11.34 0.11 -15.66
CA ALA A 238 -11.25 1.25 -14.75
C ALA A 238 -10.98 2.55 -15.53
N THR A 239 -11.81 3.55 -15.29
CA THR A 239 -11.55 4.91 -15.79
C THR A 239 -10.50 5.57 -14.93
N ARG A 240 -9.44 6.06 -15.56
CA ARG A 240 -8.34 6.76 -14.88
C ARG A 240 -8.76 8.20 -14.66
N TRP A 241 -8.86 8.61 -13.40
CA TRP A 241 -9.20 9.99 -13.08
C TRP A 241 -8.10 10.96 -13.53
N GLU A 242 -6.87 10.46 -13.68
CA GLU A 242 -5.72 11.13 -14.29
C GLU A 242 -5.94 11.50 -15.75
N ASP A 243 -6.93 10.92 -16.44
CA ASP A 243 -7.24 11.28 -17.82
C ASP A 243 -8.30 12.40 -17.89
N THR A 244 -8.79 12.86 -16.73
CA THR A 244 -9.82 13.92 -16.67
C THR A 244 -9.35 15.20 -17.35
N GLY A 245 -10.18 15.68 -18.27
CA GLY A 245 -9.94 16.90 -19.05
C GLY A 245 -9.16 16.67 -20.34
N LEU A 246 -8.63 15.46 -20.57
CA LEU A 246 -8.00 15.12 -21.85
C LEU A 246 -9.05 14.83 -22.93
N PRO A 247 -8.75 15.12 -24.21
CA PRO A 247 -9.52 14.60 -25.33
C PRO A 247 -9.49 13.06 -25.37
N ALA A 248 -10.54 12.45 -25.94
CA ALA A 248 -10.58 11.01 -26.14
C ALA A 248 -9.36 10.51 -26.92
N GLY A 249 -8.72 9.44 -26.45
CA GLY A 249 -7.52 8.85 -27.05
C GLY A 249 -6.20 9.59 -26.76
N ALA A 250 -6.22 10.82 -26.24
CA ALA A 250 -5.00 11.58 -25.97
C ALA A 250 -4.12 10.94 -24.87
N ALA A 251 -4.73 10.25 -23.90
CA ALA A 251 -4.00 9.54 -22.84
C ALA A 251 -3.05 8.46 -23.39
N GLN A 252 -3.39 7.81 -24.51
CA GLN A 252 -2.53 6.79 -25.13
C GLN A 252 -1.26 7.37 -25.74
N GLN A 253 -1.28 8.66 -26.07
CA GLN A 253 -0.13 9.42 -26.60
C GLN A 253 0.78 9.96 -25.50
N LEU A 254 0.35 9.88 -24.24
CA LEU A 254 1.07 10.38 -23.09
C LEU A 254 1.67 9.22 -22.28
N ARG A 255 2.80 9.51 -21.65
CA ARG A 255 3.41 8.63 -20.63
C ARG A 255 4.06 9.47 -19.54
N PRO A 256 4.01 9.03 -18.27
CA PRO A 256 4.80 9.65 -17.23
C PRO A 256 6.28 9.47 -17.54
N SER A 257 7.05 10.54 -17.42
CA SER A 257 8.50 10.49 -17.61
C SER A 257 9.20 11.42 -16.63
N LEU A 258 10.39 10.98 -16.20
CA LEU A 258 11.31 11.84 -15.49
C LEU A 258 12.02 12.74 -16.52
N PRO A 259 11.99 14.09 -16.35
CA PRO A 259 12.68 15.01 -17.24
C PRO A 259 14.17 14.68 -17.35
N GLU A 260 14.72 14.71 -18.56
CA GLU A 260 16.15 14.56 -18.76
C GLU A 260 16.87 15.84 -18.35
N THR A 261 17.87 15.72 -17.48
CA THR A 261 18.80 16.80 -17.14
C THR A 261 20.20 16.30 -17.46
N GLU A 262 21.04 17.13 -18.09
CA GLU A 262 22.38 16.72 -18.55
C GLU A 262 23.28 16.25 -17.40
N ASP A 263 23.13 16.85 -16.20
CA ASP A 263 23.81 16.43 -14.97
C ASP A 263 23.13 15.24 -14.25
N GLY A 264 21.97 14.79 -14.73
CA GLY A 264 21.05 13.89 -14.03
C GLY A 264 21.31 12.39 -14.21
N VAL A 265 22.08 11.98 -15.23
CA VAL A 265 22.29 10.54 -15.54
C VAL A 265 23.01 9.83 -14.39
N GLN A 266 24.01 10.47 -13.77
CA GLN A 266 24.74 9.92 -12.63
C GLN A 266 23.84 9.73 -11.41
N ALA A 267 23.03 10.73 -11.07
CA ALA A 267 22.09 10.67 -9.96
C ALA A 267 20.98 9.64 -10.20
N ALA A 268 20.42 9.61 -11.41
CA ALA A 268 19.46 8.59 -11.82
C ALA A 268 20.09 7.18 -11.80
N GLY A 269 21.36 7.06 -12.18
CA GLY A 269 22.12 5.81 -12.16
C GLY A 269 22.35 5.30 -10.74
N ALA A 270 22.69 6.19 -9.81
CA ALA A 270 22.78 5.87 -8.39
C ALA A 270 21.44 5.40 -7.81
N LEU A 271 20.35 6.10 -8.15
CA LEU A 271 19.00 5.73 -7.75
C LEU A 271 18.60 4.35 -8.31
N ALA A 272 18.74 4.13 -9.62
CA ALA A 272 18.42 2.86 -10.27
C ALA A 272 19.28 1.70 -9.74
N HIS A 273 20.57 1.94 -9.47
CA HIS A 273 21.44 0.96 -8.83
C HIS A 273 20.93 0.59 -7.44
N GLY A 274 20.56 1.58 -6.61
CA GLY A 274 19.98 1.36 -5.30
C GLY A 274 18.68 0.54 -5.35
N ILE A 275 17.80 0.87 -6.30
CA ILE A 275 16.53 0.16 -6.53
C ILE A 275 16.77 -1.30 -6.92
N LEU A 276 17.60 -1.56 -7.95
CA LEU A 276 17.88 -2.92 -8.42
C LEU A 276 18.59 -3.76 -7.36
N SER A 277 19.52 -3.16 -6.61
CA SER A 277 20.19 -3.82 -5.48
C SER A 277 19.19 -4.19 -4.39
N ALA A 278 18.30 -3.27 -4.01
CA ALA A 278 17.27 -3.52 -3.00
C ALA A 278 16.25 -4.59 -3.44
N MET A 279 15.99 -4.73 -4.74
CA MET A 279 15.16 -5.80 -5.31
C MET A 279 15.89 -7.15 -5.41
N GLY A 280 17.21 -7.19 -5.23
CA GLY A 280 18.04 -8.35 -5.55
C GLY A 280 18.16 -8.64 -7.05
N LEU A 281 17.74 -7.71 -7.91
CA LEU A 281 17.72 -7.86 -9.37
C LEU A 281 19.00 -7.27 -9.98
N VAL A 282 20.13 -7.88 -9.67
CA VAL A 282 21.48 -7.39 -10.06
C VAL A 282 22.15 -8.26 -11.13
N ARG A 283 21.59 -9.42 -11.43
CA ARG A 283 22.14 -10.43 -12.36
C ARG A 283 21.03 -11.35 -12.89
N ASN A 284 21.36 -12.17 -13.90
CA ASN A 284 20.47 -13.18 -14.49
C ASN A 284 19.14 -12.58 -14.99
N PHE A 285 19.21 -11.41 -15.63
CA PHE A 285 18.04 -10.74 -16.19
C PHE A 285 17.38 -11.61 -17.27
N ALA A 286 16.06 -11.76 -17.20
CA ALA A 286 15.28 -12.34 -18.28
C ALA A 286 15.24 -11.41 -19.51
N PRO A 287 14.88 -11.94 -20.69
CA PRO A 287 14.60 -11.11 -21.86
C PRO A 287 13.47 -10.09 -21.62
N LEU A 288 12.48 -10.46 -20.80
CA LEU A 288 11.43 -9.56 -20.35
C LEU A 288 11.37 -9.49 -18.83
N VAL A 289 11.35 -8.27 -18.30
CA VAL A 289 11.15 -8.00 -16.87
C VAL A 289 9.92 -7.12 -16.71
N LEU A 290 8.85 -7.69 -16.15
CA LEU A 290 7.65 -6.95 -15.78
C LEU A 290 7.88 -6.19 -14.48
N ILE A 291 7.60 -4.88 -14.48
CA ILE A 291 7.46 -4.08 -13.25
C ILE A 291 5.96 -3.83 -13.05
N ALA A 292 5.35 -4.53 -12.10
CA ALA A 292 3.92 -4.50 -11.85
C ALA A 292 3.59 -3.76 -10.54
N GLY A 293 3.18 -2.50 -10.67
CA GLY A 293 2.45 -1.83 -9.59
C GLY A 293 1.07 -2.47 -9.41
N HIS A 294 0.33 -2.07 -8.38
CA HIS A 294 -1.08 -2.48 -8.26
C HIS A 294 -2.00 -1.28 -8.04
N GLY A 295 -3.28 -1.50 -8.31
CA GLY A 295 -4.37 -0.58 -8.05
C GLY A 295 -5.66 -1.37 -7.99
N SER A 296 -6.76 -0.69 -7.75
CA SER A 296 -8.09 -1.29 -7.61
C SER A 296 -9.09 -0.61 -8.55
N GLN A 297 -10.26 -1.23 -8.69
CA GLN A 297 -11.37 -0.69 -9.45
C GLN A 297 -12.62 -0.71 -8.59
N SER A 298 -13.21 0.46 -8.36
CA SER A 298 -14.51 0.56 -7.70
C SER A 298 -15.26 1.78 -8.20
N ALA A 299 -16.58 1.68 -8.24
CA ALA A 299 -17.47 2.80 -8.53
C ALA A 299 -18.03 3.40 -7.23
N ASN A 300 -18.18 4.73 -7.18
CA ASN A 300 -18.84 5.45 -6.09
C ASN A 300 -18.36 5.06 -4.67
N ASN A 301 -17.04 5.00 -4.49
CA ASN A 301 -16.45 4.50 -3.25
C ASN A 301 -15.54 5.55 -2.59
N ALA A 302 -16.01 6.17 -1.51
CA ALA A 302 -15.24 7.13 -0.72
C ALA A 302 -13.94 6.53 -0.12
N HIS A 303 -13.85 5.21 -0.02
CA HIS A 303 -12.71 4.48 0.53
C HIS A 303 -11.83 3.84 -0.57
N ALA A 304 -11.94 4.27 -1.82
CA ALA A 304 -11.19 3.69 -2.95
C ALA A 304 -9.67 3.71 -2.72
N SER A 305 -9.12 4.79 -2.14
CA SER A 305 -7.69 4.89 -1.82
C SER A 305 -7.20 3.83 -0.82
N GLY A 306 -8.09 3.30 0.03
CA GLY A 306 -7.79 2.19 0.94
C GLY A 306 -7.70 0.82 0.25
N LEU A 307 -8.16 0.72 -1.00
CA LEU A 307 -8.01 -0.46 -1.86
C LEU A 307 -6.80 -0.36 -2.80
N ASP A 308 -6.32 0.86 -3.06
CA ASP A 308 -5.11 1.11 -3.84
C ASP A 308 -3.82 0.85 -3.01
N CYS A 309 -2.66 1.25 -3.53
CA CYS A 309 -1.38 0.92 -2.92
C CYS A 309 -1.05 1.82 -1.74
N GLY A 310 -0.99 1.24 -0.53
CA GLY A 310 -0.52 1.95 0.67
C GLY A 310 0.92 2.44 0.54
N ALA A 311 1.79 1.70 -0.16
CA ALA A 311 3.16 2.11 -0.43
C ALA A 311 3.27 3.24 -1.46
N CYS A 312 2.22 3.52 -2.23
CA CYS A 312 2.14 4.69 -3.12
C CYS A 312 1.27 5.82 -2.53
N GLY A 313 0.93 5.75 -1.24
CA GLY A 313 0.10 6.78 -0.58
C GLY A 313 -1.38 6.70 -0.94
N GLY A 314 -1.91 5.49 -1.16
CA GLY A 314 -3.31 5.27 -1.56
C GLY A 314 -3.59 5.63 -3.02
N GLN A 315 -2.55 5.55 -3.86
CA GLN A 315 -2.60 5.76 -5.32
C GLN A 315 -2.31 4.43 -6.03
N SER A 316 -2.66 4.34 -7.31
CA SER A 316 -2.20 3.22 -8.15
C SER A 316 -0.67 3.28 -8.35
N GLY A 317 -0.03 2.10 -8.36
CA GLY A 317 1.40 1.98 -8.66
C GLY A 317 1.76 2.12 -10.14
N GLU A 318 0.81 2.53 -11.00
CA GLU A 318 1.00 2.63 -12.45
C GLU A 318 2.13 3.58 -12.81
N VAL A 319 2.12 4.78 -12.23
CA VAL A 319 3.11 5.82 -12.54
C VAL A 319 4.51 5.36 -12.15
N ASN A 320 4.66 4.74 -10.97
CA ASN A 320 5.94 4.20 -10.48
C ASN A 320 6.48 3.11 -11.38
N ALA A 321 5.63 2.15 -11.78
CA ALA A 321 6.01 1.09 -12.69
C ALA A 321 6.50 1.63 -14.04
N ARG A 322 5.75 2.56 -14.63
CA ARG A 322 6.07 3.16 -15.93
C ARG A 322 7.36 4.00 -15.89
N VAL A 323 7.54 4.81 -14.86
CA VAL A 323 8.77 5.62 -14.69
C VAL A 323 9.99 4.73 -14.49
N LEU A 324 9.91 3.70 -13.65
CA LEU A 324 11.04 2.80 -13.43
C LEU A 324 11.40 2.01 -14.69
N ALA A 325 10.41 1.44 -15.38
CA ALA A 325 10.64 0.70 -16.61
C ALA A 325 11.26 1.59 -17.70
N ASP A 326 10.78 2.83 -17.85
CA ASP A 326 11.39 3.79 -18.78
C ASP A 326 12.84 4.08 -18.41
N LEU A 327 13.14 4.41 -17.15
CA LEU A 327 14.50 4.66 -16.67
C LEU A 327 15.42 3.48 -17.01
N LEU A 328 15.04 2.25 -16.63
CA LEU A 328 15.85 1.04 -16.83
C LEU A 328 16.01 0.64 -18.31
N ASN A 329 15.21 1.19 -19.21
CA ASN A 329 15.34 0.97 -20.66
C ASN A 329 16.22 2.03 -21.35
N ARG A 330 16.58 3.14 -20.69
CA ARG A 330 17.42 4.19 -21.31
C ARG A 330 18.87 3.72 -21.51
N PRO A 331 19.44 3.79 -22.73
CA PRO A 331 20.80 3.34 -23.00
C PRO A 331 21.88 4.03 -22.14
N ALA A 332 21.77 5.35 -21.96
CA ALA A 332 22.70 6.13 -21.12
C ALA A 332 22.69 5.65 -19.65
N LEU A 333 21.51 5.31 -19.13
CA LEU A 333 21.38 4.80 -17.77
C LEU A 333 21.93 3.37 -17.64
N ARG A 334 21.72 2.52 -18.65
CA ARG A 334 22.30 1.17 -18.67
C ARG A 334 23.82 1.19 -18.71
N ALA A 335 24.41 2.12 -19.46
CA ALA A 335 25.86 2.33 -19.46
C ALA A 335 26.38 2.74 -18.07
N GLU A 336 25.67 3.66 -17.41
CA GLU A 336 26.00 4.08 -16.04
C GLU A 336 25.83 2.96 -15.01
N LEU A 337 24.78 2.15 -15.10
CA LEU A 337 24.57 0.99 -14.25
C LEU A 337 25.68 -0.05 -14.42
N ALA A 338 26.17 -0.26 -15.65
CA ALA A 338 27.28 -1.16 -15.92
C ALA A 338 28.57 -0.69 -15.25
N LEU A 339 28.85 0.63 -15.23
CA LEU A 339 29.99 1.21 -14.48
C LEU A 339 29.86 0.98 -12.97
N ARG A 340 28.63 0.85 -12.47
CA ARG A 340 28.32 0.53 -11.06
C ARG A 340 28.22 -0.97 -10.78
N GLY A 341 28.54 -1.83 -11.74
CA GLY A 341 28.58 -3.29 -11.55
C GLY A 341 27.28 -4.03 -11.85
N ILE A 342 26.23 -3.36 -12.35
CA ILE A 342 24.99 -4.00 -12.79
C ILE A 342 24.90 -3.92 -14.32
N ALA A 343 25.27 -5.01 -14.99
CA ALA A 343 25.15 -5.13 -16.44
C ALA A 343 23.78 -5.70 -16.83
N ILE A 344 22.92 -4.85 -17.39
CA ILE A 344 21.64 -5.27 -17.97
C ILE A 344 21.89 -5.67 -19.44
N PRO A 345 21.60 -6.92 -19.85
CA PRO A 345 21.76 -7.37 -21.23
C PRO A 345 21.00 -6.50 -22.24
N ALA A 346 21.52 -6.35 -23.46
CA ALA A 346 20.85 -5.60 -24.54
C ALA A 346 19.53 -6.27 -24.98
N GLU A 347 19.41 -7.55 -24.70
CA GLU A 347 18.27 -8.43 -24.98
C GLU A 347 17.15 -8.27 -23.94
N THR A 348 17.47 -7.73 -22.76
CA THR A 348 16.50 -7.47 -21.69
C THR A 348 15.71 -6.19 -21.97
N HIS A 349 14.39 -6.26 -21.82
CA HIS A 349 13.50 -5.10 -21.86
C HIS A 349 12.56 -5.10 -20.65
N PHE A 350 12.43 -3.94 -20.00
CA PHE A 350 11.50 -3.76 -18.87
C PHE A 350 10.13 -3.33 -19.39
N VAL A 351 9.08 -4.03 -18.99
CA VAL A 351 7.69 -3.71 -19.38
C VAL A 351 6.93 -3.27 -18.14
N PRO A 352 6.34 -2.07 -18.12
CA PRO A 352 5.51 -1.66 -17.00
C PRO A 352 4.11 -2.30 -17.06
N GLY A 353 3.56 -2.61 -15.89
CA GLY A 353 2.20 -3.12 -15.76
C GLY A 353 1.50 -2.66 -14.48
N LEU A 354 0.18 -2.82 -14.46
CA LEU A 354 -0.67 -2.58 -13.29
C LEU A 354 -1.53 -3.82 -13.04
N HIS A 355 -1.34 -4.45 -11.89
CA HIS A 355 -2.22 -5.48 -11.36
C HIS A 355 -3.46 -4.82 -10.74
N ASN A 356 -4.63 -5.00 -11.36
CA ASN A 356 -5.90 -4.61 -10.78
C ASN A 356 -6.35 -5.67 -9.77
N THR A 357 -6.23 -5.37 -8.49
CA THR A 357 -6.53 -6.32 -7.40
C THR A 357 -8.02 -6.65 -7.29
N THR A 358 -8.89 -5.82 -7.84
CA THR A 358 -10.33 -6.08 -7.83
C THR A 358 -10.71 -7.10 -8.90
N THR A 359 -10.05 -7.10 -10.05
CA THR A 359 -10.38 -7.98 -11.20
C THR A 359 -9.37 -9.09 -11.45
N ASP A 360 -8.18 -9.03 -10.86
CA ASP A 360 -6.98 -9.83 -11.17
C ASP A 360 -6.54 -9.72 -12.64
N ASP A 361 -6.81 -8.59 -13.29
CA ASP A 361 -6.24 -8.30 -14.61
C ASP A 361 -4.90 -7.57 -14.45
N VAL A 362 -3.95 -7.88 -15.32
CA VAL A 362 -2.69 -7.13 -15.41
C VAL A 362 -2.67 -6.37 -16.73
N VAL A 363 -2.82 -5.05 -16.66
CA VAL A 363 -2.73 -4.18 -17.82
C VAL A 363 -1.26 -3.84 -18.06
N LEU A 364 -0.74 -4.21 -19.24
CA LEU A 364 0.61 -3.84 -19.67
C LEU A 364 0.58 -2.48 -20.36
N PHE A 365 1.54 -1.62 -20.03
CA PHE A 365 1.68 -0.29 -20.62
C PHE A 365 2.92 -0.25 -21.51
N ASP A 366 2.92 0.72 -22.42
CA ASP A 366 4.07 1.07 -23.26
C ASP A 366 4.63 -0.14 -24.04
N THR A 367 3.74 -1.09 -24.39
CA THR A 367 4.07 -2.28 -25.18
C THR A 367 4.51 -1.94 -26.61
N ASP A 368 4.18 -0.74 -27.09
CA ASP A 368 4.67 -0.19 -28.35
C ASP A 368 6.19 0.07 -28.36
N ALA A 369 6.82 0.17 -27.19
CA ALA A 369 8.28 0.32 -27.06
C ALA A 369 9.03 -1.02 -26.97
N VAL A 370 8.32 -2.15 -26.87
CA VAL A 370 8.93 -3.48 -26.80
C VAL A 370 9.55 -3.82 -28.15
N PRO A 371 10.85 -4.17 -28.22
CA PRO A 371 11.48 -4.52 -29.48
C PRO A 371 10.79 -5.73 -30.15
N GLY A 372 10.58 -5.67 -31.47
CA GLY A 372 9.87 -6.72 -32.21
C GLY A 372 10.48 -8.14 -32.08
N ARG A 373 11.76 -8.25 -31.75
CA ARG A 373 12.42 -9.53 -31.42
C ARG A 373 11.85 -10.21 -30.16
N LEU A 374 11.19 -9.46 -29.28
CA LEU A 374 10.57 -9.95 -28.04
C LEU A 374 9.04 -10.13 -28.16
N SER A 375 8.44 -9.95 -29.33
CA SER A 375 6.99 -10.05 -29.52
C SER A 375 6.42 -11.40 -29.05
N SER A 376 7.09 -12.51 -29.35
CA SER A 376 6.67 -13.84 -28.88
C SER A 376 6.78 -13.98 -27.36
N ALA A 377 7.81 -13.40 -26.74
CA ALA A 377 7.96 -13.38 -25.29
C ALA A 377 6.88 -12.52 -24.62
N LEU A 378 6.51 -11.39 -25.24
CA LEU A 378 5.44 -10.51 -24.76
C LEU A 378 4.08 -11.20 -24.81
N LEU A 379 3.78 -11.91 -25.91
CA LEU A 379 2.56 -12.73 -26.02
C LEU A 379 2.52 -13.82 -24.96
N ALA A 380 3.63 -14.54 -24.76
CA ALA A 380 3.72 -15.57 -23.73
C ALA A 380 3.52 -15.00 -22.30
N LEU A 381 4.05 -13.80 -22.03
CA LEU A 381 3.80 -13.07 -20.78
C LEU A 381 2.31 -12.73 -20.64
N GLN A 382 1.68 -12.16 -21.67
CA GLN A 382 0.25 -11.81 -21.64
C GLN A 382 -0.65 -13.02 -21.39
N GLU A 383 -0.38 -14.14 -22.05
CA GLU A 383 -1.11 -15.39 -21.82
C GLU A 383 -0.90 -15.94 -20.41
N ALA A 384 0.33 -15.90 -19.89
CA ALA A 384 0.63 -16.32 -18.52
C ALA A 384 -0.10 -15.45 -17.49
N LEU A 385 -0.15 -14.13 -17.70
CA LEU A 385 -0.90 -13.20 -16.85
C LEU A 385 -2.41 -13.47 -16.91
N GLY A 386 -2.97 -13.77 -18.09
CA GLY A 386 -4.38 -14.13 -18.22
C GLY A 386 -4.75 -15.39 -17.45
N ARG A 387 -3.93 -16.45 -17.57
CA ARG A 387 -4.11 -17.71 -16.81
C ARG A 387 -3.92 -17.51 -15.30
N ALA A 388 -2.99 -16.65 -14.90
CA ALA A 388 -2.78 -16.30 -13.49
C ALA A 388 -4.02 -15.59 -12.91
N GLY A 389 -4.57 -14.62 -13.65
CA GLY A 389 -5.79 -13.91 -13.26
C GLY A 389 -7.00 -14.83 -13.13
N GLU A 390 -7.18 -15.79 -14.04
CA GLU A 390 -8.24 -16.80 -13.93
C GLU A 390 -8.14 -17.60 -12.62
N ARG A 391 -6.94 -18.09 -12.30
CA ARG A 391 -6.68 -18.85 -11.07
C ARG A 391 -6.87 -18.01 -9.81
N ALA A 392 -6.38 -16.77 -9.80
CA ALA A 392 -6.53 -15.85 -8.68
C ALA A 392 -8.00 -15.52 -8.41
N ARG A 393 -8.78 -15.24 -9.46
CA ARG A 393 -10.24 -15.04 -9.37
C ARG A 393 -10.95 -16.27 -8.79
N ALA A 394 -10.62 -17.46 -9.31
CA ALA A 394 -11.21 -18.71 -8.85
C ALA A 394 -10.95 -18.96 -7.35
N GLU A 395 -9.74 -18.69 -6.87
CA GLU A 395 -9.38 -18.87 -5.46
C GLU A 395 -10.20 -17.97 -4.53
N ARG A 396 -10.41 -16.70 -4.91
CA ARG A 396 -11.14 -15.74 -4.06
C ARG A 396 -12.65 -15.73 -4.29
N ALA A 397 -13.18 -16.41 -5.31
CA ALA A 397 -14.59 -16.34 -5.70
C ALA A 397 -15.54 -16.60 -4.53
N ALA A 398 -15.28 -17.63 -3.72
CA ALA A 398 -16.08 -17.96 -2.55
C ALA A 398 -16.14 -16.80 -1.54
N SER A 399 -15.01 -16.10 -1.31
CA SER A 399 -14.96 -14.95 -0.41
C SER A 399 -15.82 -13.77 -0.87
N LEU A 400 -16.13 -13.69 -2.16
CA LEU A 400 -16.94 -12.61 -2.76
C LEU A 400 -18.42 -13.00 -2.93
N GLY A 401 -18.81 -14.20 -2.50
CA GLY A 401 -20.15 -14.76 -2.76
C GLY A 401 -20.35 -15.23 -4.20
N LEU A 402 -19.26 -15.54 -4.91
CA LEU A 402 -19.25 -15.98 -6.32
C LEU A 402 -18.79 -17.45 -6.48
N GLY A 403 -18.82 -18.24 -5.40
CA GLY A 403 -18.32 -19.62 -5.38
C GLY A 403 -18.95 -20.53 -6.44
N ASP A 404 -20.25 -20.36 -6.73
CA ASP A 404 -20.98 -21.16 -7.72
C ASP A 404 -20.50 -20.93 -9.17
N LEU A 405 -19.71 -19.87 -9.40
CA LEU A 405 -19.16 -19.52 -10.71
C LEU A 405 -17.72 -20.04 -10.91
N VAL A 406 -17.09 -20.67 -9.91
CA VAL A 406 -15.69 -21.15 -10.02
C VAL A 406 -15.49 -22.11 -11.21
N ALA A 407 -16.48 -22.96 -11.50
CA ALA A 407 -16.45 -23.88 -12.63
C ALA A 407 -16.76 -23.21 -14.00
N LYS A 408 -17.01 -21.89 -14.02
CA LYS A 408 -17.40 -21.11 -15.21
C LYS A 408 -16.51 -19.86 -15.32
N PRO A 409 -15.23 -19.99 -15.74
CA PRO A 409 -14.25 -18.90 -15.73
C PRO A 409 -14.74 -17.58 -16.35
N GLU A 410 -15.39 -17.66 -17.51
CA GLU A 410 -15.89 -16.47 -18.23
C GLU A 410 -17.07 -15.80 -17.53
N ALA A 411 -17.93 -16.58 -16.88
CA ALA A 411 -19.03 -16.03 -16.10
C ALA A 411 -18.50 -15.38 -14.81
N LEU A 412 -17.54 -16.02 -14.14
CA LEU A 412 -16.87 -15.47 -12.96
C LEU A 412 -16.16 -14.16 -13.29
N TYR A 413 -15.44 -14.12 -14.41
CA TYR A 413 -14.73 -12.93 -14.86
C TYR A 413 -15.68 -11.75 -15.12
N ARG A 414 -16.79 -11.99 -15.83
CA ARG A 414 -17.83 -10.97 -16.04
C ARG A 414 -18.43 -10.50 -14.71
N ALA A 415 -18.82 -11.43 -13.83
CA ALA A 415 -19.41 -11.10 -12.53
C ALA A 415 -18.48 -10.24 -11.66
N VAL A 416 -17.16 -10.52 -11.68
CA VAL A 416 -16.16 -9.71 -10.96
C VAL A 416 -16.04 -8.30 -11.55
N ARG A 417 -16.04 -8.14 -12.89
CA ARG A 417 -15.98 -6.83 -13.53
C ARG A 417 -17.25 -6.02 -13.33
N GLU A 418 -18.41 -6.66 -13.45
CA GLU A 418 -19.71 -6.04 -13.14
C GLU A 418 -19.74 -5.58 -11.69
N ARG A 419 -19.29 -6.42 -10.74
CA ARG A 419 -19.15 -6.06 -9.33
C ARG A 419 -18.25 -4.85 -9.11
N ALA A 420 -17.13 -4.75 -9.82
CA ALA A 420 -16.19 -3.63 -9.69
C ALA A 420 -16.78 -2.30 -10.23
N ASN A 421 -17.67 -2.39 -11.22
CA ASN A 421 -18.31 -1.23 -11.86
C ASN A 421 -19.67 -0.85 -11.26
N ASP A 422 -20.27 -1.72 -10.46
CA ASP A 422 -21.54 -1.46 -9.79
C ASP A 422 -21.38 -0.36 -8.72
N TRP A 423 -22.01 0.79 -8.97
CA TRP A 423 -21.97 1.95 -8.08
C TRP A 423 -22.72 1.76 -6.76
N SER A 424 -23.55 0.71 -6.66
CA SER A 424 -24.23 0.28 -5.44
C SER A 424 -23.43 -0.76 -4.64
N GLN A 425 -22.37 -1.32 -5.23
CA GLN A 425 -21.55 -2.34 -4.60
C GLN A 425 -20.68 -1.73 -3.48
N VAL A 426 -21.05 -2.02 -2.24
CA VAL A 426 -20.29 -1.57 -1.06
C VAL A 426 -19.00 -2.34 -0.82
N ARG A 427 -18.86 -3.54 -1.40
CA ARG A 427 -17.74 -4.47 -1.24
C ARG A 427 -17.18 -4.94 -2.58
N PRO A 428 -16.57 -4.06 -3.39
CA PRO A 428 -16.01 -4.47 -4.69
C PRO A 428 -14.96 -5.58 -4.51
N GLU A 429 -14.16 -5.50 -3.43
CA GLU A 429 -13.24 -6.52 -2.93
C GLU A 429 -13.04 -6.34 -1.42
N TRP A 430 -12.19 -7.17 -0.81
CA TRP A 430 -11.86 -7.13 0.62
C TRP A 430 -10.62 -6.30 0.97
N GLY A 431 -9.91 -5.76 -0.02
CA GLY A 431 -8.67 -5.02 0.21
C GLY A 431 -7.65 -5.88 0.95
N LEU A 432 -7.13 -5.36 2.05
CA LEU A 432 -6.09 -5.99 2.86
C LEU A 432 -6.66 -6.70 4.10
N ALA A 433 -7.96 -7.03 4.09
CA ALA A 433 -8.57 -7.79 5.16
C ALA A 433 -7.85 -9.14 5.35
N ASN A 434 -7.82 -9.60 6.59
CA ASN A 434 -7.12 -10.80 7.03
C ASN A 434 -5.58 -10.83 6.90
N ASN A 435 -4.91 -9.71 6.60
CA ASN A 435 -3.45 -9.64 6.65
C ASN A 435 -2.91 -10.03 8.04
N ALA A 436 -1.80 -10.77 8.08
CA ALA A 436 -1.25 -11.38 9.29
C ALA A 436 0.28 -11.30 9.39
N SER A 437 1.01 -11.33 8.27
CA SER A 437 2.48 -11.38 8.30
C SER A 437 3.16 -10.54 7.23
N PHE A 438 4.41 -10.17 7.51
CA PHE A 438 5.34 -9.57 6.57
C PHE A 438 6.59 -10.43 6.49
N ILE A 439 6.90 -10.98 5.32
CA ILE A 439 8.04 -11.88 5.13
C ILE A 439 9.06 -11.19 4.24
N VAL A 440 10.25 -10.99 4.80
CA VAL A 440 11.43 -10.36 4.18
C VAL A 440 12.48 -11.45 3.99
N ALA A 441 12.42 -12.14 2.86
CA ALA A 441 13.29 -13.27 2.55
C ALA A 441 13.27 -13.56 1.04
N PRO A 442 14.23 -14.32 0.50
CA PRO A 442 14.18 -14.73 -0.91
C PRO A 442 12.89 -15.51 -1.21
N ARG A 443 12.27 -15.28 -2.38
CA ARG A 443 11.04 -15.98 -2.82
C ARG A 443 11.12 -17.51 -2.68
N ALA A 444 12.30 -18.09 -2.80
CA ALA A 444 12.53 -19.53 -2.61
C ALA A 444 12.03 -20.06 -1.25
N ARG A 445 12.01 -19.23 -0.19
CA ARG A 445 11.50 -19.61 1.14
C ARG A 445 9.99 -19.82 1.20
N THR A 446 9.25 -19.16 0.33
CA THR A 446 7.79 -19.16 0.37
C THR A 446 7.16 -19.77 -0.88
N ARG A 447 7.96 -20.20 -1.86
CA ARG A 447 7.46 -20.68 -3.17
C ARG A 447 6.51 -21.87 -3.05
N HIS A 448 6.76 -22.77 -2.11
CA HIS A 448 5.93 -23.95 -1.84
C HIS A 448 4.75 -23.69 -0.89
N MET A 449 4.62 -22.47 -0.35
CA MET A 449 3.60 -22.14 0.63
C MET A 449 2.36 -21.53 -0.04
N ASN A 450 1.18 -21.92 0.42
CA ASN A 450 -0.04 -21.14 0.22
C ASN A 450 -0.23 -20.27 1.47
N LEU A 451 -0.03 -18.96 1.34
CA LEU A 451 -0.14 -18.00 2.45
C LEU A 451 -1.55 -17.39 2.55
N GLY A 452 -2.49 -17.87 1.74
CA GLY A 452 -3.90 -17.50 1.77
C GLY A 452 -4.18 -16.02 1.49
N GLY A 453 -3.28 -15.29 0.83
CA GLY A 453 -3.41 -13.84 0.65
C GLY A 453 -3.32 -13.07 1.97
N ARG A 454 -2.58 -13.58 2.96
CA ARG A 454 -2.42 -12.98 4.31
C ARG A 454 -1.04 -12.41 4.58
N SER A 455 -0.10 -12.57 3.64
CA SER A 455 1.30 -12.19 3.83
C SER A 455 1.74 -11.12 2.84
N PHE A 456 2.31 -10.04 3.36
CA PHE A 456 3.11 -9.13 2.57
C PHE A 456 4.45 -9.80 2.26
N LEU A 457 4.85 -9.84 0.99
CA LEU A 457 6.06 -10.57 0.56
C LEU A 457 7.09 -9.61 -0.06
N HIS A 458 8.20 -9.40 0.64
CA HIS A 458 9.34 -8.62 0.15
C HIS A 458 10.54 -9.53 -0.11
N ASP A 459 11.02 -9.53 -1.34
CA ASP A 459 12.24 -10.25 -1.69
C ASP A 459 13.45 -9.49 -1.14
N TYR A 460 14.33 -10.20 -0.43
CA TYR A 460 15.54 -9.66 0.18
C TYR A 460 16.59 -10.74 0.29
N ASP A 461 17.83 -10.44 -0.13
CA ASP A 461 19.00 -11.31 0.01
C ASP A 461 20.07 -10.54 0.77
N HIS A 462 20.28 -10.90 2.04
CA HIS A 462 21.25 -10.25 2.92
C HIS A 462 22.69 -10.34 2.40
N SER A 463 23.02 -11.33 1.55
CA SER A 463 24.36 -11.47 0.96
C SER A 463 24.68 -10.35 -0.03
N LEU A 464 23.66 -9.67 -0.56
CA LEU A 464 23.78 -8.52 -1.45
C LEU A 464 23.80 -7.19 -0.69
N ASP A 465 23.73 -7.21 0.65
CA ASP A 465 23.62 -6.02 1.51
C ASP A 465 24.70 -5.98 2.60
N PRO A 466 26.00 -5.92 2.25
CA PRO A 466 27.11 -5.98 3.22
C PRO A 466 27.16 -4.82 4.22
N GLY A 467 26.32 -3.79 4.05
CA GLY A 467 26.19 -2.64 4.94
C GLY A 467 24.82 -2.50 5.60
N ASN A 468 23.95 -3.51 5.47
CA ASN A 468 22.57 -3.52 6.01
C ASN A 468 21.69 -2.33 5.56
N LYS A 469 22.05 -1.61 4.49
CA LYS A 469 21.33 -0.40 4.07
C LYS A 469 19.95 -0.75 3.55
N VAL A 470 19.83 -1.87 2.85
CA VAL A 470 18.55 -2.37 2.34
C VAL A 470 17.72 -2.91 3.51
N LEU A 471 18.33 -3.65 4.44
CA LEU A 471 17.65 -4.08 5.67
C LEU A 471 17.09 -2.89 6.47
N THR A 472 17.92 -1.87 6.71
CA THR A 472 17.52 -0.63 7.39
C THR A 472 16.35 0.02 6.66
N LEU A 473 16.42 0.15 5.33
CA LEU A 473 15.31 0.69 4.54
C LEU A 473 14.03 -0.13 4.72
N ILE A 474 14.12 -1.47 4.66
CA ILE A 474 12.96 -2.36 4.79
C ILE A 474 12.32 -2.23 6.18
N MET A 475 13.11 -2.22 7.24
CA MET A 475 12.63 -2.11 8.62
C MET A 475 12.10 -0.72 8.97
N THR A 476 12.63 0.35 8.36
CA THR A 476 12.21 1.74 8.67
C THR A 476 11.06 2.24 7.80
N ALA A 477 10.79 1.61 6.65
CA ALA A 477 9.72 2.01 5.74
C ALA A 477 8.69 0.88 5.48
N PRO A 478 8.92 -0.13 4.61
CA PRO A 478 7.97 -1.23 4.37
C PRO A 478 7.39 -1.87 5.63
N MET A 479 8.22 -2.21 6.62
CA MET A 479 7.75 -2.82 7.87
C MET A 479 6.77 -1.91 8.61
N VAL A 480 7.10 -0.63 8.73
CA VAL A 480 6.24 0.39 9.36
C VAL A 480 4.92 0.54 8.60
N VAL A 481 4.94 0.60 7.26
CA VAL A 481 3.73 0.68 6.43
C VAL A 481 2.86 -0.56 6.60
N THR A 482 3.44 -1.76 6.55
CA THR A 482 2.67 -3.01 6.74
C THR A 482 2.07 -3.10 8.15
N ASN A 483 2.76 -2.57 9.17
CA ASN A 483 2.24 -2.48 10.52
C ASN A 483 1.09 -1.48 10.62
N TRP A 484 1.17 -0.30 9.98
CA TRP A 484 0.08 0.68 9.96
C TRP A 484 -1.18 0.10 9.30
N ILE A 485 -1.00 -0.61 8.18
CA ILE A 485 -2.11 -1.31 7.52
C ILE A 485 -2.69 -2.36 8.47
N ASN A 486 -1.86 -3.25 9.02
CA ASN A 486 -2.33 -4.29 9.94
C ASN A 486 -3.10 -3.72 11.13
N LEU A 487 -2.54 -2.71 11.81
CA LEU A 487 -3.19 -2.06 12.94
C LEU A 487 -4.49 -1.34 12.56
N GLN A 488 -4.60 -0.76 11.36
CA GLN A 488 -5.84 -0.14 10.89
C GLN A 488 -6.97 -1.18 10.80
N TYR A 489 -6.69 -2.35 10.21
CA TYR A 489 -7.66 -3.45 10.13
C TYR A 489 -7.94 -4.04 11.52
N HIS A 490 -6.91 -4.25 12.35
CA HIS A 490 -7.04 -4.76 13.71
C HIS A 490 -7.94 -3.86 14.56
N ALA A 491 -7.60 -2.57 14.68
CA ALA A 491 -8.34 -1.63 15.52
C ALA A 491 -9.77 -1.42 15.03
N SER A 492 -9.96 -1.29 13.71
CA SER A 492 -11.29 -1.15 13.11
C SER A 492 -12.16 -2.42 13.28
N THR A 493 -11.55 -3.58 13.50
CA THR A 493 -12.24 -4.85 13.78
C THR A 493 -12.62 -4.97 15.25
N VAL A 494 -11.70 -4.66 16.17
CA VAL A 494 -11.90 -4.80 17.62
C VAL A 494 -12.89 -3.77 18.18
N ASP A 495 -12.82 -2.51 17.74
CA ASP A 495 -13.76 -1.46 18.15
C ASP A 495 -14.02 -0.52 16.96
N ASN A 496 -14.91 -0.96 16.05
CA ASN A 496 -15.25 -0.18 14.87
C ASN A 496 -15.88 1.18 15.20
N ARG A 497 -16.56 1.29 16.34
CA ARG A 497 -17.22 2.53 16.75
C ARG A 497 -16.20 3.63 17.03
N ARG A 498 -15.07 3.28 17.70
CA ARG A 498 -14.01 4.24 18.04
C ARG A 498 -12.90 4.34 17.00
N TYR A 499 -12.45 3.20 16.48
CA TYR A 499 -11.28 3.12 15.59
C TYR A 499 -11.62 2.81 14.14
N GLY A 500 -12.90 2.54 13.84
CA GLY A 500 -13.41 2.37 12.49
C GLY A 500 -14.13 3.61 11.97
N SER A 501 -14.98 3.42 10.97
CA SER A 501 -15.86 4.47 10.45
C SER A 501 -17.34 4.08 10.42
N GLY A 502 -17.75 3.00 11.08
CA GLY A 502 -19.15 2.58 11.14
C GLY A 502 -19.67 2.08 9.79
N ASN A 503 -20.93 2.39 9.49
CA ASN A 503 -21.61 1.93 8.29
C ASN A 503 -21.30 2.82 7.08
N LYS A 504 -20.61 2.23 6.10
CA LYS A 504 -20.23 2.86 4.82
C LYS A 504 -21.39 3.51 4.07
N LEU A 505 -22.60 2.97 4.19
CA LEU A 505 -23.79 3.48 3.50
C LEU A 505 -24.26 4.84 3.99
N LEU A 506 -23.84 5.23 5.20
CA LEU A 506 -24.24 6.48 5.84
C LEU A 506 -23.14 7.55 5.75
N HIS A 507 -22.05 7.28 5.02
CA HIS A 507 -20.88 8.14 5.03
C HIS A 507 -21.10 9.45 4.28
N ASN A 508 -20.82 10.55 4.98
CA ASN A 508 -20.65 11.87 4.39
C ASN A 508 -19.17 12.23 4.41
N VAL A 509 -18.56 12.39 3.22
CA VAL A 509 -17.13 12.69 3.08
C VAL A 509 -16.85 14.14 3.47
N VAL A 510 -15.94 14.35 4.42
CA VAL A 510 -15.58 15.66 4.94
C VAL A 510 -14.25 16.11 4.32
N GLY A 511 -14.24 17.33 3.77
CA GLY A 511 -13.03 17.95 3.22
C GLY A 511 -12.38 17.17 2.07
N GLY A 512 -13.12 16.25 1.43
CA GLY A 512 -12.66 15.39 0.34
C GLY A 512 -11.66 14.28 0.74
N HIS A 513 -10.88 14.46 1.79
CA HIS A 513 -9.81 13.54 2.20
C HIS A 513 -9.49 13.57 3.70
N ILE A 514 -10.32 14.24 4.52
CA ILE A 514 -10.06 14.41 5.96
C ILE A 514 -10.64 13.24 6.76
N GLY A 515 -11.82 12.77 6.38
CA GLY A 515 -12.52 11.67 7.05
C GLY A 515 -13.99 11.63 6.66
N VAL A 516 -14.81 10.93 7.44
CA VAL A 516 -16.25 10.78 7.21
C VAL A 516 -17.06 11.02 8.47
N PHE A 517 -18.29 11.52 8.31
CA PHE A 517 -19.34 11.37 9.32
C PHE A 517 -20.20 10.15 8.99
N GLU A 518 -20.67 9.45 10.01
CA GLU A 518 -21.68 8.41 9.87
C GLU A 518 -23.07 9.02 10.12
N GLY A 519 -23.83 9.26 9.06
CA GLY A 519 -25.14 9.91 9.12
C GLY A 519 -25.02 11.43 9.19
N ASN A 520 -25.95 12.07 9.89
CA ASN A 520 -26.12 13.53 9.86
C ASN A 520 -25.18 14.31 10.80
N GLY A 521 -24.26 13.63 11.51
CA GLY A 521 -23.33 14.27 12.45
C GLY A 521 -22.47 13.27 13.21
N GLY A 522 -21.97 13.69 14.36
CA GLY A 522 -21.09 12.90 15.23
C GLY A 522 -19.60 13.18 15.01
N ASP A 523 -18.75 12.36 15.61
CA ASP A 523 -17.30 12.52 15.49
C ASP A 523 -16.82 12.23 14.07
N LEU A 524 -15.79 12.97 13.64
CA LEU A 524 -15.08 12.68 12.40
C LEU A 524 -14.35 11.35 12.52
N ARG A 525 -14.61 10.42 11.60
CA ARG A 525 -14.02 9.07 11.61
C ARG A 525 -13.04 8.87 10.45
N ILE A 526 -11.94 8.18 10.74
CA ILE A 526 -10.82 7.96 9.80
C ILE A 526 -10.45 6.47 9.63
N GLY A 527 -11.15 5.57 10.33
CA GLY A 527 -10.93 4.12 10.25
C GLY A 527 -11.70 3.45 9.12
N LEU A 528 -11.64 2.12 9.09
CA LEU A 528 -12.33 1.33 8.07
C LEU A 528 -13.81 1.12 8.41
N PRO A 529 -14.72 1.15 7.42
CA PRO A 529 -16.12 0.85 7.67
C PRO A 529 -16.34 -0.65 7.85
N LEU A 530 -17.46 -1.01 8.51
CA LEU A 530 -17.87 -2.40 8.70
C LEU A 530 -17.92 -3.19 7.38
N GLN A 531 -18.31 -2.57 6.27
CA GLN A 531 -18.37 -3.24 4.96
C GLN A 531 -17.00 -3.66 4.43
N SER A 532 -15.90 -3.12 4.94
CA SER A 532 -14.54 -3.58 4.60
C SER A 532 -14.08 -4.75 5.46
N LEU A 533 -14.81 -5.06 6.54
CA LEU A 533 -14.39 -5.99 7.59
C LEU A 533 -15.40 -7.11 7.85
N HIS A 534 -16.64 -6.97 7.38
CA HIS A 534 -17.75 -7.86 7.71
C HIS A 534 -18.64 -8.10 6.48
N ASP A 535 -18.98 -9.36 6.21
CA ASP A 535 -19.83 -9.75 5.07
C ASP A 535 -21.34 -9.65 5.36
N GLY A 536 -21.71 -9.63 6.64
CA GLY A 536 -23.10 -9.63 7.10
C GLY A 536 -23.35 -10.72 8.13
N GLU A 537 -22.51 -11.75 8.14
CA GLU A 537 -22.58 -12.88 9.06
C GLU A 537 -21.32 -13.00 9.93
N GLN A 538 -20.14 -12.74 9.35
CA GLN A 538 -18.86 -12.90 10.03
C GLN A 538 -17.85 -11.82 9.69
N LEU A 539 -16.88 -11.66 10.60
CA LEU A 539 -15.70 -10.85 10.35
C LEU A 539 -14.78 -11.53 9.32
N ARG A 540 -14.27 -10.71 8.40
CA ARG A 540 -13.34 -11.10 7.34
C ARG A 540 -11.89 -10.87 7.72
N HIS A 541 -11.62 -10.20 8.85
CA HIS A 541 -10.29 -9.98 9.38
C HIS A 541 -10.21 -10.58 10.78
N THR A 542 -9.27 -11.51 10.97
CA THR A 542 -8.85 -11.91 12.31
C THR A 542 -7.91 -10.84 12.87
N PRO A 543 -8.23 -10.20 14.02
CA PRO A 543 -7.42 -9.12 14.58
C PRO A 543 -6.13 -9.67 15.20
N LEU A 544 -5.11 -9.86 14.37
CA LEU A 544 -3.78 -10.30 14.78
C LEU A 544 -2.80 -9.13 14.67
N ARG A 545 -1.89 -8.99 15.66
CA ARG A 545 -0.71 -8.14 15.49
C ARG A 545 0.21 -8.74 14.43
N LEU A 546 0.75 -7.88 13.57
CA LEU A 546 1.62 -8.27 12.45
C LEU A 546 2.81 -9.12 12.95
N SER A 547 3.02 -10.27 12.30
CA SER A 547 4.23 -11.08 12.50
C SER A 547 5.22 -10.84 11.37
N VAL A 548 6.37 -10.25 11.68
CA VAL A 548 7.42 -9.91 10.74
C VAL A 548 8.53 -10.96 10.78
N TYR A 549 8.83 -11.58 9.64
CA TYR A 549 9.88 -12.59 9.50
C TYR A 549 10.98 -12.06 8.60
N ILE A 550 12.21 -11.99 9.09
CA ILE A 550 13.35 -11.44 8.34
C ILE A 550 14.46 -12.48 8.24
N GLU A 551 14.88 -12.83 7.03
CA GLU A 551 16.11 -13.58 6.80
C GLU A 551 17.32 -12.64 6.73
N ALA A 552 17.98 -12.46 7.87
CA ALA A 552 19.21 -11.67 8.00
C ALA A 552 19.97 -12.11 9.27
N PRO A 553 21.27 -11.81 9.39
CA PRO A 553 21.99 -12.02 10.64
C PRO A 553 21.32 -11.28 11.82
N ARG A 554 21.13 -11.96 12.97
CA ARG A 554 20.53 -11.34 14.17
C ARG A 554 21.20 -10.02 14.55
N ALA A 555 22.53 -9.96 14.45
CA ALA A 555 23.31 -8.75 14.74
C ALA A 555 22.95 -7.58 13.81
N ALA A 556 22.63 -7.84 12.54
CA ALA A 556 22.18 -6.81 11.60
C ALA A 556 20.82 -6.23 12.01
N ILE A 557 19.87 -7.10 12.37
CA ILE A 557 18.54 -6.69 12.87
C ILE A 557 18.68 -5.86 14.16
N GLU A 558 19.51 -6.29 15.11
CA GLU A 558 19.76 -5.55 16.36
C GLU A 558 20.41 -4.18 16.11
N SER A 559 21.32 -4.06 15.12
CA SER A 559 21.91 -2.77 14.74
C SER A 559 20.82 -1.78 14.35
N VAL A 560 19.89 -2.19 13.48
CA VAL A 560 18.76 -1.35 13.06
C VAL A 560 17.87 -0.95 14.24
N LEU A 561 17.57 -1.87 15.15
CA LEU A 561 16.78 -1.56 16.36
C LEU A 561 17.52 -0.58 17.29
N SER A 562 18.84 -0.68 17.39
CA SER A 562 19.63 0.25 18.20
C SER A 562 19.64 1.67 17.62
N GLU A 563 19.71 1.78 16.30
CA GLU A 563 19.82 3.05 15.57
C GLU A 563 18.47 3.76 15.37
N HIS A 564 17.35 3.01 15.31
CA HIS A 564 16.03 3.54 14.98
C HIS A 564 15.01 3.34 16.11
N ALA A 565 14.86 4.35 16.96
CA ALA A 565 13.98 4.32 18.13
C ALA A 565 12.52 3.95 17.79
N THR A 566 11.93 4.57 16.77
CA THR A 566 10.55 4.25 16.35
C THR A 566 10.37 2.77 16.00
N VAL A 567 11.35 2.16 15.35
CA VAL A 567 11.30 0.73 14.97
C VAL A 567 11.46 -0.15 16.20
N ARG A 568 12.40 0.18 17.09
CA ARG A 568 12.59 -0.50 18.36
C ARG A 568 11.34 -0.46 19.23
N ASP A 569 10.71 0.72 19.37
CA ASP A 569 9.53 0.90 20.21
C ASP A 569 8.32 0.13 19.67
N LEU A 570 8.21 -0.07 18.34
CA LEU A 570 7.19 -0.96 17.76
C LEU A 570 7.39 -2.42 18.21
N VAL A 571 8.64 -2.89 18.25
CA VAL A 571 8.98 -4.26 18.62
C VAL A 571 8.93 -4.48 20.13
N ASP A 572 9.62 -3.65 20.90
CA ASP A 572 9.80 -3.85 22.35
C ASP A 572 8.50 -3.59 23.13
N ASN A 573 7.60 -2.72 22.64
CA ASN A 573 6.26 -2.54 23.22
C ASN A 573 5.24 -3.56 22.68
N GLY A 574 5.65 -4.47 21.80
CA GLY A 574 4.79 -5.53 21.28
C GLY A 574 3.63 -5.02 20.41
N TRP A 575 3.84 -3.94 19.65
CA TRP A 575 2.89 -3.51 18.61
C TRP A 575 2.92 -4.43 17.39
N LEU A 576 4.04 -5.13 17.17
CA LEU A 576 4.20 -6.23 16.23
C LEU A 576 5.13 -7.31 16.81
N HIS A 577 5.14 -8.49 16.19
CA HIS A 577 6.05 -9.59 16.54
C HIS A 577 7.20 -9.66 15.53
N LEU A 578 8.44 -9.77 16.01
CA LEU A 578 9.62 -9.84 15.14
C LEU A 578 10.30 -11.22 15.24
N PHE A 579 10.55 -11.83 14.09
CA PHE A 579 11.19 -13.12 13.93
C PHE A 579 12.39 -13.02 12.97
N CYS A 580 13.47 -13.72 13.31
CA CYS A 580 14.65 -13.89 12.49
C CYS A 580 14.64 -15.30 11.91
N ILE A 581 14.88 -15.42 10.60
CA ILE A 581 15.14 -16.67 9.90
C ILE A 581 16.66 -16.79 9.76
N ASP A 582 17.24 -17.87 10.28
CA ASP A 582 18.65 -18.17 10.05
C ASP A 582 18.84 -18.66 8.61
N ALA A 583 19.68 -17.98 7.83
CA ALA A 583 19.86 -18.27 6.41
C ALA A 583 20.47 -19.65 6.14
N PHE A 584 21.26 -20.18 7.08
CA PHE A 584 21.98 -21.45 6.94
C PHE A 584 21.17 -22.64 7.45
N THR A 585 20.58 -22.52 8.64
CA THR A 585 19.84 -23.61 9.27
C THR A 585 18.34 -23.57 8.95
N GLY A 586 17.82 -22.45 8.44
CA GLY A 586 16.40 -22.24 8.23
C GLY A 586 15.58 -22.13 9.53
N ARG A 587 16.24 -22.11 10.69
CA ARG A 587 15.56 -22.07 12.00
C ARG A 587 15.03 -20.65 12.24
N VAL A 588 13.88 -20.57 12.89
CA VAL A 588 13.24 -19.30 13.23
C VAL A 588 13.41 -19.01 14.71
N ALA A 589 13.67 -17.74 15.04
CA ALA A 589 13.71 -17.27 16.42
C ALA A 589 12.93 -15.97 16.57
N GLN A 590 12.19 -15.84 17.66
CA GLN A 590 11.44 -14.64 18.00
C GLN A 590 12.30 -13.70 18.83
N ARG A 591 12.22 -12.40 18.56
CA ARG A 591 12.76 -11.35 19.41
C ARG A 591 11.69 -10.91 20.41
N TRP A 592 11.94 -11.14 21.70
CA TRP A 592 11.00 -10.82 22.78
C TRP A 592 11.74 -10.22 23.98
N ARG A 593 11.34 -9.02 24.41
CA ARG A 593 11.86 -8.32 25.60
C ARG A 593 13.39 -8.31 25.69
N GLY A 594 14.05 -7.79 24.67
CA GLY A 594 15.52 -7.71 24.65
C GLY A 594 16.25 -8.98 24.17
N CYS A 595 15.56 -10.12 24.02
CA CYS A 595 16.22 -11.42 23.84
C CYS A 595 15.68 -12.21 22.64
N TRP A 596 16.55 -12.97 21.98
CA TRP A 596 16.15 -13.96 20.97
C TRP A 596 15.78 -15.29 21.62
N ARG A 597 14.65 -15.87 21.22
CA ARG A 597 14.17 -17.19 21.65
C ARG A 597 13.89 -18.04 20.43
N ASP A 598 14.50 -19.21 20.33
CA ASP A 598 14.23 -20.14 19.22
C ASP A 598 12.76 -20.59 19.28
N SER A 599 12.04 -20.55 18.17
CA SER A 599 10.59 -20.87 18.12
C SER A 599 10.29 -22.36 18.33
N GLU A 600 11.30 -23.21 18.32
CA GLU A 600 11.22 -24.66 18.58
C GLU A 600 11.52 -25.02 20.06
N ALA A 601 11.97 -24.06 20.87
CA ALA A 601 12.18 -24.32 22.28
C ALA A 601 10.81 -24.34 23.01
N PRO A 602 10.49 -25.37 23.80
CA PRO A 602 9.34 -25.31 24.69
C PRO A 602 9.46 -24.06 25.55
N VAL A 603 8.34 -23.33 25.71
CA VAL A 603 8.29 -22.14 26.56
C VAL A 603 8.66 -22.57 27.98
N ALA A 604 9.91 -22.33 28.38
CA ALA A 604 10.27 -22.32 29.79
C ALA A 604 9.51 -21.15 30.41
N GLU A 605 8.71 -21.45 31.44
CA GLU A 605 7.94 -20.44 32.18
C GLU A 605 8.85 -19.26 32.57
N PRO A 606 8.37 -18.01 32.44
CA PRO A 606 9.13 -16.88 32.97
C PRO A 606 9.09 -16.93 34.50
N HIS A 607 10.16 -17.44 35.11
CA HIS A 607 10.46 -17.16 36.51
C HIS A 607 10.57 -15.64 36.70
N SER A 608 9.70 -15.11 37.58
CA SER A 608 9.81 -13.88 38.37
C SER A 608 10.24 -12.58 37.67
N ARG A 609 9.34 -11.59 37.70
CA ARG A 609 9.65 -10.16 37.46
C ARG A 609 10.93 -9.74 38.21
N PRO A 610 11.84 -8.97 37.59
CA PRO A 610 12.85 -8.24 38.36
C PRO A 610 12.16 -7.19 39.25
N PRO A 611 12.70 -6.88 40.44
CA PRO A 611 12.10 -5.90 41.34
C PRO A 611 12.17 -4.50 40.74
N ILE A 612 11.08 -3.74 40.92
CA ILE A 612 10.98 -2.32 40.61
C ILE A 612 12.05 -1.58 41.45
N PRO A 613 12.87 -0.67 40.86
CA PRO A 613 13.79 0.12 41.65
C PRO A 613 12.99 1.00 42.63
N ALA A 614 13.32 0.88 43.93
CA ALA A 614 12.70 1.67 44.98
C ALA A 614 12.85 3.17 44.69
N ALA A 615 11.75 3.92 44.84
CA ALA A 615 11.76 5.37 44.79
C ALA A 615 12.72 5.91 45.85
N SER A 616 13.69 6.72 45.43
CA SER A 616 14.60 7.43 46.33
C SER A 616 13.82 8.45 47.16
N GLU A 617 13.93 8.31 48.48
CA GLU A 617 13.40 9.23 49.48
C GLU A 617 13.95 10.66 49.30
N THR A 618 13.01 11.62 49.35
CA THR A 618 13.09 12.97 49.95
C THR A 618 14.39 13.79 49.80
N ALA A 619 14.29 14.94 49.12
CA ALA A 619 15.14 16.11 49.38
C ALA A 619 14.26 17.28 49.84
N PRO A 620 14.62 18.02 50.92
CA PRO A 620 13.82 19.13 51.43
C PRO A 620 14.04 20.42 50.61
N VAL A 621 12.97 21.20 50.48
CA VAL A 621 12.95 22.54 49.91
C VAL A 621 13.57 23.55 50.91
N PRO A 622 14.52 24.43 50.51
CA PRO A 622 14.96 25.53 51.37
C PRO A 622 14.03 26.74 51.26
N ALA A 623 13.94 27.47 52.37
CA ALA A 623 13.00 28.54 52.71
C ALA A 623 12.92 29.73 51.74
#